data_AF-A0A963DPD9-F1
#
_entry.id   AF-A0A963DPD9-F1
#
_cell.length_a   1.000
_cell.length_b   1.000
_cell.length_c   1.000
_cell.angle_alpha   90.00
_cell.angle_beta   90.00
_cell.angle_gamma   90.00
#
_symmetry.space_group_name_H-M   'P 1'
#
loop_
_entity.id
_entity.type
_entity.pdbx_description
1 polymer ?
#
loop_
_entity_poly.entity_id
_entity_poly.type
_entity_poly.pdbx_seq_one_letter_code
_entity_poly.pdbx_strand_id
1 'polypeptide(L)'
;MMRRLVVLVGLLAPFGSSHTAETSTVELGAREVAPRTPAEIAQQQRDLVEAQLWGLELAEIQRARQLMAGPRGAFSVANISPVEVLGIHARTPAERDRYAELFARMTYEDLQRVLAFQQAYDTALRRLNVDLRPVA
;
A
#
# COMPACT_ATOMS: atom_id res chain seq x y z
N MET A 1 -17.14 56.16 -18.94
CA MET A 1 -16.01 57.02 -18.53
C MET A 1 -14.73 56.50 -19.19
N MET A 2 -14.03 57.41 -19.89
CA MET A 2 -12.66 57.38 -20.48
C MET A 2 -12.08 56.05 -21.03
N ARG A 3 -11.86 55.80 -22.33
CA ARG A 3 -11.17 56.54 -23.44
C ARG A 3 -9.64 56.55 -23.29
N ARG A 4 -8.91 55.80 -24.13
CA ARG A 4 -8.01 56.31 -25.19
C ARG A 4 -7.21 55.20 -25.87
N LEU A 5 -7.24 55.26 -27.20
CA LEU A 5 -6.43 54.51 -28.16
C LEU A 5 -5.20 55.36 -28.49
N VAL A 6 -4.00 54.78 -28.51
CA VAL A 6 -2.82 55.37 -29.17
C VAL A 6 -2.05 54.24 -29.86
N VAL A 7 -2.02 54.31 -31.18
CA VAL A 7 -1.03 53.65 -32.03
C VAL A 7 0.06 54.68 -32.29
N LEU A 8 1.32 54.31 -32.06
CA LEU A 8 2.47 55.02 -32.62
C LEU A 8 3.44 53.98 -33.19
N VAL A 9 3.55 53.99 -34.52
CA VAL A 9 4.63 53.35 -35.27
C VAL A 9 5.76 54.38 -35.37
N GLY A 10 7.01 53.96 -35.14
CA GLY A 10 8.15 54.78 -35.49
C GLY A 10 9.52 54.24 -35.04
N LEU A 11 10.26 53.79 -36.06
CA LEU A 11 11.71 53.94 -36.27
C LEU A 11 12.66 52.78 -35.94
N LEU A 12 13.56 52.57 -36.90
CA LEU A 12 14.43 51.43 -37.21
C LEU A 12 15.90 51.71 -36.80
N ALA A 13 16.63 50.62 -36.51
CA ALA A 13 18.09 50.40 -36.70
C ALA A 13 19.02 50.55 -35.45
N PRO A 14 20.25 49.98 -35.45
CA PRO A 14 20.56 48.55 -35.23
C PRO A 14 21.66 48.31 -34.15
N PHE A 15 22.08 47.04 -34.00
CA PHE A 15 23.29 46.51 -33.34
C PHE A 15 23.33 46.31 -31.82
N GLY A 16 23.64 45.07 -31.45
CA GLY A 16 24.07 44.66 -30.12
C GLY A 16 23.87 43.18 -29.84
N SER A 17 24.37 42.29 -30.70
CA SER A 17 24.46 40.86 -30.37
C SER A 17 25.57 40.66 -29.33
N SER A 18 25.20 40.67 -28.06
CA SER A 18 26.03 40.09 -27.00
C SER A 18 25.52 38.69 -26.73
N HIS A 19 26.08 37.70 -27.44
CA HIS A 19 25.93 36.30 -27.06
C HIS A 19 26.77 36.08 -25.80
N THR A 20 26.16 36.28 -24.63
CA THR A 20 26.71 35.72 -23.39
C THR A 20 26.40 34.23 -23.41
N ALA A 21 27.42 33.42 -23.67
CA ALA A 21 27.35 31.99 -23.43
C ALA A 21 27.18 31.77 -21.91
N GLU A 22 25.94 31.61 -21.46
CA GLU A 22 25.65 31.06 -20.14
C GLU A 22 26.18 29.63 -20.11
N THR A 23 27.31 29.48 -19.44
CA THR A 23 27.87 28.18 -19.10
C THR A 23 26.84 27.49 -18.22
N SER A 24 26.14 26.51 -18.78
CA SER A 24 25.24 25.64 -18.02
C SER A 24 26.08 24.82 -17.05
N THR A 25 26.20 25.31 -15.82
CA THR A 25 26.69 24.53 -14.69
C THR A 25 25.72 23.38 -14.50
N VAL A 26 26.18 22.16 -14.76
CA VAL A 26 25.44 20.94 -14.43
C VAL A 26 25.37 20.89 -12.90
N GLU A 27 24.26 21.37 -12.33
CA GLU A 27 23.92 21.06 -10.95
C GLU A 27 23.68 19.55 -10.88
N LEU A 28 24.69 18.82 -10.39
CA LEU A 28 24.48 17.49 -9.82
C LEU A 28 23.56 17.67 -8.61
N GLY A 29 22.25 17.64 -8.88
CA GLY A 29 21.22 17.62 -7.86
C GLY A 29 21.42 16.39 -7.00
N ALA A 30 22.03 16.59 -5.83
CA ALA A 30 21.83 15.71 -4.70
C ALA A 30 20.33 15.54 -4.55
N ARG A 31 19.84 14.30 -4.67
CA ARG A 31 18.43 13.97 -4.51
C ARG A 31 18.05 14.27 -3.07
N GLU A 32 17.60 15.50 -2.82
CA GLU A 32 17.07 15.92 -1.54
C GLU A 32 15.83 15.05 -1.27
N VAL A 33 15.99 14.07 -0.38
CA VAL A 33 14.86 13.25 0.07
C VAL A 33 13.99 14.18 0.88
N ALA A 34 12.93 14.68 0.25
CA ALA A 34 11.95 15.54 0.90
C ALA A 34 11.52 14.90 2.23
N PRO A 35 11.43 15.69 3.32
CA PRO A 35 11.05 15.17 4.62
C PRO A 35 9.66 14.53 4.55
N ARG A 36 9.54 13.30 5.06
CA ARG A 36 8.27 12.56 5.12
C ARG A 36 7.25 13.34 5.93
N THR A 37 6.04 13.43 5.42
CA THR A 37 4.90 14.03 6.11
C THR A 37 4.49 13.17 7.32
N PRO A 38 3.82 13.74 8.34
CA PRO A 38 3.31 12.96 9.47
C PRO A 38 2.40 11.78 9.05
N ALA A 39 1.62 11.96 7.99
CA ALA A 39 0.74 10.93 7.44
C ALA A 39 1.52 9.73 6.86
N GLU A 40 2.61 9.98 6.15
CA GLU A 40 3.49 8.94 5.60
C GLU A 40 4.22 8.17 6.69
N ILE A 41 4.66 8.85 7.75
CA ILE A 41 5.27 8.21 8.93
C ILE A 41 4.26 7.27 9.59
N ALA A 42 3.04 7.76 9.84
CA ALA A 42 1.98 6.95 10.43
C ALA A 42 1.61 5.74 9.55
N GLN A 43 1.58 5.92 8.23
CA GLN A 43 1.34 4.81 7.30
C GLN A 43 2.45 3.77 7.37
N GLN A 44 3.72 4.20 7.33
CA GLN A 44 4.84 3.28 7.41
C GLN A 44 4.88 2.52 8.73
N GLN A 45 4.49 3.13 9.84
CA GLN A 45 4.37 2.44 11.13
C GLN A 45 3.30 1.34 11.08
N ARG A 46 2.12 1.62 10.49
CA ARG A 46 1.10 0.59 10.26
C ARG A 46 1.62 -0.56 9.41
N ASP A 47 2.34 -0.22 8.33
CA ASP A 47 2.90 -1.21 7.42
C ASP A 47 3.91 -2.13 8.13
N LEU A 48 4.73 -1.57 9.02
CA LEU A 48 5.69 -2.34 9.82
C LEU A 48 4.99 -3.30 10.78
N VAL A 49 3.88 -2.87 11.39
CA VAL A 49 3.08 -3.73 12.27
C VAL A 49 2.45 -4.86 11.46
N GLU A 50 1.85 -4.56 10.31
CA GLU A 50 1.28 -5.59 9.43
C GLU A 50 2.35 -6.56 8.93
N ALA A 51 3.52 -6.07 8.55
CA ALA A 51 4.64 -6.90 8.11
C ALA A 51 5.00 -7.94 9.19
N GLN A 52 5.08 -7.51 10.45
CA GLN A 52 5.34 -8.41 11.57
C GLN A 52 4.21 -9.43 11.80
N LEU A 53 2.96 -8.98 11.82
CA LEU A 53 1.80 -9.85 12.05
C LEU A 53 1.64 -10.91 10.96
N TRP A 54 1.96 -10.56 9.73
CA TRP A 54 1.83 -11.44 8.57
C TRP A 54 3.13 -12.17 8.22
N GLY A 55 4.23 -11.97 8.95
CA GLY A 55 5.53 -12.58 8.59
C GLY A 55 6.01 -12.19 7.18
N LEU A 56 5.72 -10.95 6.77
CA LEU A 56 6.06 -10.36 5.49
C LEU A 56 7.12 -9.28 5.66
N GLU A 57 7.82 -8.92 4.59
CA GLU A 57 8.67 -7.74 4.57
C GLU A 57 7.86 -6.46 4.34
N LEU A 58 8.40 -5.31 4.78
CA LEU A 58 7.77 -4.01 4.60
C LEU A 58 7.42 -3.71 3.12
N ALA A 59 8.32 -4.07 2.20
CA ALA A 59 8.10 -3.86 0.77
C ALA A 59 6.90 -4.66 0.23
N GLU A 60 6.60 -5.80 0.84
CA GLU A 60 5.50 -6.67 0.44
C GLU A 60 4.16 -6.11 0.91
N ILE A 61 4.11 -5.58 2.13
CA ILE A 61 2.93 -4.86 2.62
C ILE A 61 2.65 -3.61 1.77
N GLN A 62 3.70 -2.87 1.41
CA GLN A 62 3.59 -1.72 0.50
C GLN A 62 3.06 -2.13 -0.87
N ARG A 63 3.55 -3.24 -1.42
CA ARG A 63 3.05 -3.81 -2.68
C ARG A 63 1.59 -4.25 -2.57
N ALA A 64 1.20 -4.94 -1.51
CA ALA A 64 -0.17 -5.38 -1.28
C ALA A 64 -1.14 -4.18 -1.27
N ARG A 65 -0.76 -3.08 -0.59
CA ARG A 65 -1.56 -1.85 -0.58
C ARG A 65 -1.65 -1.20 -1.95
N GLN A 66 -0.55 -1.13 -2.70
CA GLN A 66 -0.56 -0.60 -4.06
C GLN A 66 -1.48 -1.41 -4.98
N LEU A 67 -1.46 -2.74 -4.87
CA LEU A 67 -2.40 -3.61 -5.59
C LEU A 67 -3.85 -3.32 -5.20
N MET A 68 -4.12 -3.15 -3.91
CA MET A 68 -5.46 -2.82 -3.39
C MET A 68 -5.96 -1.43 -3.79
N ALA A 69 -5.07 -0.49 -4.10
CA ALA A 69 -5.44 0.81 -4.69
C ALA A 69 -5.87 0.70 -6.17
N GLY A 70 -5.65 -0.46 -6.81
CA GLY A 70 -6.05 -0.75 -8.18
C GLY A 70 -7.27 -1.68 -8.29
N PRO A 71 -7.47 -2.34 -9.46
CA PRO A 71 -8.63 -3.20 -9.72
C PRO A 71 -8.84 -4.32 -8.69
N ARG A 72 -7.75 -4.85 -8.10
CA ARG A 72 -7.84 -5.87 -7.04
C ARG A 72 -8.72 -5.43 -5.89
N GLY A 73 -8.65 -4.16 -5.49
CA GLY A 73 -9.47 -3.61 -4.41
C GLY A 73 -10.96 -3.70 -4.71
N ALA A 74 -11.37 -3.40 -5.95
CA ALA A 74 -12.76 -3.44 -6.38
C ALA A 74 -13.38 -4.85 -6.37
N PHE A 75 -12.56 -5.89 -6.52
CA PHE A 75 -13.01 -7.29 -6.52
C PHE A 75 -12.83 -8.00 -5.17
N SER A 76 -12.31 -7.29 -4.16
CA SER A 76 -11.98 -7.89 -2.88
C SER A 76 -13.05 -7.66 -1.84
N VAL A 77 -13.19 -8.61 -0.92
CA VAL A 77 -13.83 -8.37 0.36
C VAL A 77 -13.03 -7.32 1.16
N ALA A 78 -13.72 -6.56 2.01
CA ALA A 78 -13.13 -5.42 2.70
C ALA A 78 -11.91 -5.77 3.58
N ASN A 79 -11.83 -7.00 4.07
CA ASN A 79 -10.80 -7.49 5.01
C ASN A 79 -9.89 -8.57 4.40
N ILE A 80 -9.70 -8.59 3.08
CA ILE A 80 -8.76 -9.52 2.46
C ILE A 80 -7.35 -9.33 3.03
N SER A 81 -6.66 -10.42 3.35
CA SER A 81 -5.31 -10.33 3.92
C SER A 81 -4.27 -9.89 2.89
N PRO A 82 -3.16 -9.24 3.30
CA PRO A 82 -2.07 -8.90 2.39
C PRO A 82 -1.41 -10.13 1.77
N VAL A 83 -1.32 -11.25 2.49
CA VAL A 83 -0.76 -12.50 1.96
C VAL A 83 -1.62 -13.09 0.84
N GLU A 84 -2.95 -13.05 0.97
CA GLU A 84 -3.86 -13.48 -0.11
C GLU A 84 -3.76 -12.54 -1.32
N VAL A 85 -3.71 -11.22 -1.11
CA VAL A 85 -3.52 -10.23 -2.18
C VAL A 85 -2.23 -10.54 -2.95
N LEU A 86 -1.13 -10.75 -2.24
CA LEU A 86 0.16 -11.05 -2.82
C LEU A 86 0.20 -12.41 -3.52
N GLY A 87 -0.42 -13.44 -2.94
CA GLY A 87 -0.53 -14.78 -3.53
C GLY A 87 -1.31 -14.78 -4.84
N ILE A 88 -2.43 -14.04 -4.91
CA ILE A 88 -3.22 -13.90 -6.14
C ILE A 88 -2.41 -13.18 -7.23
N HIS A 89 -1.70 -12.12 -6.86
CA HIS A 89 -0.88 -11.29 -7.76
C HIS A 89 0.60 -11.69 -7.82
N ALA A 90 0.97 -12.91 -7.43
CA ALA A 90 2.36 -13.36 -7.45
C ALA A 90 2.96 -13.26 -8.87
N ARG A 91 4.20 -12.76 -8.96
CA ARG A 91 4.95 -12.55 -10.21
C ARG A 91 5.51 -13.85 -10.75
N THR A 92 5.77 -14.81 -9.87
CA THR A 92 6.35 -16.10 -10.22
C THR A 92 5.60 -17.22 -9.48
N PRO A 93 5.68 -18.47 -9.98
CA PRO A 93 5.16 -19.63 -9.26
C PRO A 93 5.77 -19.76 -7.85
N ALA A 94 7.09 -19.60 -7.69
CA ALA A 94 7.73 -19.67 -6.39
C ALA A 94 7.24 -18.61 -5.39
N GLU A 95 6.96 -17.39 -5.86
CA GLU A 95 6.37 -16.34 -5.03
C GLU A 95 4.94 -16.73 -4.61
N ARG A 96 4.16 -17.34 -5.51
CA ARG A 96 2.81 -17.84 -5.24
C ARG A 96 2.83 -18.94 -4.17
N ASP A 97 3.73 -19.91 -4.32
CA ASP A 97 3.86 -21.03 -3.39
C ASP A 97 4.25 -20.55 -2.00
N ARG A 98 5.22 -19.63 -1.90
CA ARG A 98 5.63 -19.03 -0.62
C ARG A 98 4.45 -18.37 0.12
N TYR A 99 3.64 -17.58 -0.59
CA TYR A 99 2.48 -16.92 0.03
C TYR A 99 1.36 -17.91 0.38
N ALA A 100 1.11 -18.90 -0.47
CA ALA A 100 0.14 -19.95 -0.20
C ALA A 100 0.51 -20.73 1.07
N GLU A 101 1.79 -21.11 1.21
CA GLU A 101 2.29 -21.78 2.40
C GLU A 101 2.21 -20.90 3.66
N LEU A 102 2.52 -19.61 3.54
CA LEU A 102 2.43 -18.67 4.65
C LEU A 102 0.99 -18.56 5.16
N PHE A 103 0.02 -18.42 4.25
CA PHE A 103 -1.39 -18.41 4.59
C PHE A 103 -1.84 -19.74 5.21
N ALA A 104 -1.46 -20.87 4.60
CA ALA A 104 -1.81 -22.20 5.09
C ALA A 104 -1.33 -22.44 6.53
N ARG A 105 -0.10 -22.06 6.86
CA ARG A 105 0.43 -22.16 8.23
C ARG A 105 -0.39 -21.34 9.22
N MET A 106 -0.68 -20.08 8.91
CA MET A 106 -1.46 -19.20 9.79
C MET A 106 -2.89 -19.71 10.01
N THR A 107 -3.59 -20.09 8.94
CA THR A 107 -4.95 -20.62 9.05
C THR A 107 -4.97 -21.96 9.79
N TYR A 108 -3.95 -22.80 9.61
CA TYR A 108 -3.84 -24.04 10.37
C TYR A 108 -3.68 -23.78 11.87
N GLU A 109 -2.77 -22.89 12.26
CA GLU A 109 -2.59 -22.50 13.67
C GLU A 109 -3.86 -21.90 14.28
N ASP A 110 -4.57 -21.07 13.52
CA ASP A 110 -5.83 -20.48 13.97
C ASP A 110 -6.93 -21.52 14.14
N LEU A 111 -7.06 -22.43 13.17
CA LEU A 111 -8.00 -23.53 13.25
C LEU A 111 -7.76 -24.39 14.50
N GLN A 112 -6.50 -24.66 14.88
CA GLN A 112 -6.20 -25.38 16.12
C GLN A 112 -6.71 -24.63 17.35
N ARG A 113 -6.59 -23.30 17.40
CA ARG A 113 -7.14 -22.49 18.50
C ARG A 113 -8.66 -22.51 18.53
N VAL A 114 -9.30 -22.39 17.36
CA VAL A 114 -10.77 -22.49 17.23
C VAL A 114 -11.27 -23.84 17.72
N LEU A 115 -10.60 -24.94 17.34
CA LEU A 115 -10.97 -26.29 17.79
C LEU A 115 -10.79 -26.47 19.30
N ALA A 116 -9.68 -25.97 19.86
CA ALA A 116 -9.46 -26.00 21.31
C ALA A 116 -10.55 -25.20 22.05
N PHE A 117 -10.92 -24.04 21.53
CA PHE A 117 -12.01 -23.23 22.10
C PHE A 117 -13.36 -23.94 21.98
N GLN A 118 -13.68 -24.55 20.84
CA GLN A 118 -14.91 -25.30 20.65
C GLN A 118 -15.06 -26.43 21.68
N GLN A 119 -14.00 -27.19 21.93
CA GLN A 119 -14.01 -28.25 22.95
C GLN A 119 -14.27 -27.71 24.36
N ALA A 120 -13.67 -26.56 24.70
CA ALA A 120 -13.90 -25.89 25.97
C ALA A 120 -15.36 -25.38 26.09
N TYR A 121 -15.90 -24.83 25.01
CA TYR A 121 -17.28 -24.37 24.92
C TYR A 121 -18.29 -25.51 25.09
N ASP A 122 -18.09 -26.64 24.41
CA ASP A 122 -18.92 -27.85 24.55
C ASP A 122 -18.89 -28.37 26.00
N THR A 123 -17.73 -28.30 26.65
CA THR A 123 -17.58 -28.67 28.06
C THR A 123 -18.34 -27.72 28.98
N ALA A 124 -18.31 -26.42 28.70
CA ALA A 124 -19.06 -25.43 29.46
C ALA A 124 -20.57 -25.64 29.33
N LEU A 125 -21.07 -25.94 28.14
CA LEU A 125 -22.50 -26.18 27.92
C LEU A 125 -23.02 -27.44 28.63
N ARG A 126 -22.23 -28.52 28.66
CA ARG A 126 -22.58 -29.72 29.46
C ARG A 126 -22.73 -29.40 30.95
N ARG A 127 -21.88 -28.52 31.49
CA ARG A 127 -21.99 -28.07 32.90
C ARG A 127 -23.25 -27.24 33.15
N LEU A 128 -23.73 -26.53 32.13
CA LEU A 128 -24.94 -25.72 32.20
C LEU A 128 -26.22 -26.53 31.89
N ASN A 129 -26.13 -27.84 31.67
CA ASN A 129 -27.24 -28.71 31.26
C ASN A 129 -27.98 -28.21 30.01
N VAL A 130 -27.26 -27.57 29.08
CA VAL A 130 -27.81 -27.16 27.78
C VAL A 130 -27.73 -28.34 26.81
N ASP A 131 -28.88 -28.83 26.35
CA ASP A 131 -28.95 -29.89 25.32
C ASP A 131 -28.72 -29.28 23.93
N LEU A 132 -27.48 -29.36 23.44
CA LEU A 132 -27.17 -29.05 22.05
C LEU A 132 -27.34 -30.29 21.19
N ARG A 133 -28.43 -30.33 20.43
CA ARG A 133 -28.59 -31.31 19.35
C ARG A 133 -27.60 -30.98 18.23
N PRO A 134 -26.79 -31.95 17.75
CA PRO A 134 -25.97 -31.76 16.56
C PRO A 134 -26.86 -31.35 15.39
N VAL A 135 -26.43 -30.34 14.63
CA VAL A 135 -27.04 -30.06 13.32
C VAL A 135 -26.50 -31.12 12.37
N ALA A 136 -27.39 -31.99 11.86
CA ALA A 136 -27.07 -33.04 10.91
C ALA A 136 -26.77 -32.50 9.51
#